data_AF-A0A3D4UJ77-F1
#
_entry.id   AF-A0A3D4UJ77-F1
#
_cell.length_a   1.000
_cell.length_b   1.000
_cell.length_c   1.000
_cell.angle_alpha   90.00
_cell.angle_beta   90.00
_cell.angle_gamma   90.00
#
_symmetry.space_group_name_H-M   'P 1'
#
loop_
_entity.id
_entity.type
_entity.pdbx_description
1 polymer ?
#
loop_
_entity_poly.entity_id
_entity_poly.type
_entity_poly.pdbx_seq_one_letter_code
_entity_poly.pdbx_strand_id
1 'polypeptide(L)'
;MSTLRRWRRSGLCLHNACGELTRPCMCLESEEMNREQKIPQFSDLLVTPMMLIALSAGVAMGADPLVSNQTDAVGLGTPHASLDSGLGVEFMTCGGAAGDFNNDGHLDLFIIGGSASTDHLYINDGTGNFSDEAAAWGVDRAHTGSGVAVGDYDNDGWLDLMVTSQGLPNQPRPDVHILYRNNGDGTFSDVTAAAGLGGSYNPFNLVDTFSPAFGDYDLDGDLDLAVAGWYGGSKLFQNNGDGTFSDVTVAALDADMTDVRAFAPRFVDMDGDRYPEILWVSDFETSKYFRNDGDGTFTNMTPANGTGLDSNGMGNTFGDYNNDGIFDWYVTSRIGTNGIPGPGASGNMLYMGTATPHVFSEESVSRGANFGFWGWGAVSLDIDHDGYLDIFATNGFSSSGLDMTPSRMYLNDGTANFVDIASQCGMDDGGQGRGVVHGDFDGDGDEDIFLINCRQKHVYYRNELDGDDINSITLDFDTSAVDNLAPNGFGTRVQFVSDSHTQLRYLDGGSNYLSQSELSVHVGLGSDADADITISWANGDVTNLVSVQPGRYTITALSCPADLTGDGSLNFFDISEF
;
A
#
# COMPACT_ATOMS: atom_id res chain seq x y z
N MET A 1 -3.51 24.67 74.10
CA MET A 1 -4.75 23.85 74.11
C MET A 1 -4.89 23.32 72.69
N SER A 2 -4.90 22.04 72.33
CA SER A 2 -4.85 20.72 72.99
C SER A 2 -4.88 19.71 71.81
N THR A 3 -3.78 18.98 71.54
CA THR A 3 -3.67 17.48 71.50
C THR A 3 -4.35 16.78 70.31
N LEU A 4 -3.59 16.21 69.35
CA LEU A 4 -3.01 14.85 69.29
C LEU A 4 -4.04 13.71 69.14
N ARG A 5 -3.96 12.93 68.03
CA ARG A 5 -3.59 11.49 68.04
C ARG A 5 -3.57 10.83 66.64
N ARG A 6 -2.44 10.18 66.37
CA ARG A 6 -2.23 9.06 65.42
C ARG A 6 -3.01 7.82 65.87
N TRP A 7 -3.34 6.95 64.91
CA TRP A 7 -3.25 5.48 65.07
C TRP A 7 -2.71 4.84 63.79
N ARG A 8 -1.59 4.10 63.92
CA ARG A 8 -1.23 2.96 63.08
C ARG A 8 -1.84 1.71 63.72
N ARG A 9 -2.22 0.71 62.91
CA ARG A 9 -1.96 -0.71 63.25
C ARG A 9 -1.88 -1.56 61.99
N SER A 10 -0.77 -2.29 61.95
CA SER A 10 -0.35 -3.39 61.09
C SER A 10 -1.06 -4.69 61.45
N GLY A 11 -1.16 -5.62 60.48
CA GLY A 11 -1.50 -7.03 60.68
C GLY A 11 -1.12 -7.86 59.45
N LEU A 12 -0.27 -8.85 59.66
CA LEU A 12 0.44 -9.70 58.70
C LEU A 12 -0.21 -11.11 58.66
N CYS A 13 0.12 -11.89 57.61
CA CYS A 13 0.03 -13.36 57.43
C CYS A 13 -1.30 -13.94 56.85
N LEU A 14 -1.34 -15.01 56.04
CA LEU A 14 -0.39 -15.85 55.26
C LEU A 14 -1.26 -16.88 54.48
N HIS A 15 -0.90 -17.18 53.22
CA HIS A 15 -1.03 -18.46 52.46
C HIS A 15 -2.37 -19.03 51.93
N ASN A 16 -2.29 -19.35 50.62
CA ASN A 16 -2.86 -20.47 49.84
C ASN A 16 -4.38 -20.57 49.61
N ALA A 17 -4.81 -20.40 48.36
CA ALA A 17 -5.05 -21.50 47.40
C ALA A 17 -5.85 -21.01 46.17
N CYS A 18 -5.64 -21.69 45.04
CA CYS A 18 -6.27 -21.56 43.73
C CYS A 18 -7.78 -21.22 43.71
N GLY A 19 -8.19 -20.48 42.69
CA GLY A 19 -9.57 -20.48 42.19
C GLY A 19 -9.91 -19.22 41.40
N GLU A 20 -10.11 -19.38 40.09
CA GLU A 20 -10.92 -18.52 39.21
C GLU A 20 -10.34 -17.14 38.84
N LEU A 21 -9.51 -17.12 37.78
CA LEU A 21 -9.37 -15.96 36.91
C LEU A 21 -10.62 -15.86 36.03
N THR A 22 -11.63 -15.12 36.49
CA THR A 22 -12.68 -14.60 35.62
C THR A 22 -12.08 -13.53 34.72
N ARG A 23 -12.13 -13.81 33.41
CA ARG A 23 -11.79 -12.92 32.28
C ARG A 23 -12.43 -11.53 32.43
N PRO A 24 -11.79 -10.44 31.99
CA PRO A 24 -12.49 -9.38 31.32
C PRO A 24 -12.53 -9.69 29.82
N CYS A 25 -13.72 -9.93 29.28
CA CYS A 25 -13.96 -9.68 27.86
C CYS A 25 -13.81 -8.17 27.67
N MET A 26 -12.89 -7.75 26.80
CA MET A 26 -12.78 -6.35 26.40
C MET A 26 -13.82 -6.15 25.29
N CYS A 27 -15.01 -5.67 25.66
CA CYS A 27 -15.95 -5.12 24.69
C CYS A 27 -15.36 -3.81 24.18
N LEU A 28 -15.01 -3.76 22.89
CA LEU A 28 -14.84 -2.50 22.18
C LEU A 28 -16.24 -1.89 21.99
N GLU A 29 -16.68 -1.08 22.95
CA GLU A 29 -17.91 -0.30 22.87
C GLU A 29 -17.62 1.19 23.10
N SER A 30 -17.72 1.97 22.02
CA SER A 30 -18.64 3.10 21.81
C SER A 30 -18.81 4.24 22.83
N GLU A 31 -18.10 4.31 23.97
CA GLU A 31 -18.43 5.29 25.03
C GLU A 31 -17.76 6.68 24.97
N GLU A 32 -16.83 6.97 24.05
CA GLU A 32 -16.32 8.35 23.88
C GLU A 32 -17.08 9.19 22.82
N MET A 33 -18.16 8.65 22.25
CA MET A 33 -18.92 9.31 21.18
C MET A 33 -20.10 10.18 21.68
N ASN A 34 -20.11 10.60 22.95
CA ASN A 34 -21.19 11.43 23.52
C ASN A 34 -20.65 12.63 24.33
N ARG A 35 -20.20 13.67 23.63
CA ARG A 35 -20.25 15.05 24.15
C ARG A 35 -21.05 15.94 23.20
N GLU A 36 -22.37 15.81 23.24
CA GLU A 36 -23.28 16.82 22.71
C GLU A 36 -23.11 18.14 23.48
N GLN A 37 -22.40 19.11 22.89
CA GLN A 37 -22.52 20.51 23.30
C GLN A 37 -23.75 21.14 22.66
N LYS A 38 -24.80 21.34 23.46
CA LYS A 38 -25.99 22.14 23.10
C LYS A 38 -25.63 23.60 22.84
N ILE A 39 -25.81 24.08 21.60
CA ILE A 39 -25.76 25.52 21.23
C ILE A 39 -26.88 25.80 20.19
N PRO A 40 -27.56 26.97 20.21
CA PRO A 40 -28.98 27.06 19.85
C PRO A 40 -29.28 27.26 18.37
N GLN A 41 -30.49 26.84 17.98
CA GLN A 41 -31.11 26.99 16.67
C GLN A 41 -31.13 28.45 16.18
N PHE A 42 -30.60 28.68 14.98
CA PHE A 42 -30.93 29.83 14.15
C PHE A 42 -31.86 29.38 13.02
N SER A 43 -32.95 30.12 12.88
CA SER A 43 -34.08 29.92 11.98
C SER A 43 -33.76 30.23 10.51
N ASP A 44 -34.25 29.34 9.64
CA ASP A 44 -34.82 29.55 8.31
C ASP A 44 -34.19 30.60 7.39
N LEU A 45 -33.42 30.12 6.41
CA LEU A 45 -33.36 30.72 5.08
C LEU A 45 -33.46 29.61 4.02
N LEU A 46 -34.66 29.45 3.46
CA LEU A 46 -34.95 28.56 2.33
C LEU A 46 -34.14 28.99 1.10
N VAL A 47 -33.12 28.21 0.74
CA VAL A 47 -32.52 28.21 -0.60
C VAL A 47 -32.98 26.93 -1.28
N THR A 48 -33.94 27.05 -2.20
CA THR A 48 -34.35 25.96 -3.09
C THR A 48 -33.19 25.61 -4.04
N PRO A 49 -32.73 24.36 -4.10
CA PRO A 49 -31.74 23.96 -5.09
C PRO A 49 -32.42 23.84 -6.47
N MET A 50 -31.88 24.57 -7.44
CA MET A 50 -32.30 24.52 -8.83
C MET A 50 -31.58 23.32 -9.47
N MET A 51 -32.29 22.22 -9.66
CA MET A 51 -31.80 21.00 -10.30
C MET A 51 -31.58 21.28 -11.79
N LEU A 52 -30.31 21.40 -12.21
CA LEU A 52 -29.94 21.54 -13.62
C LEU A 52 -29.87 20.13 -14.23
N ILE A 53 -30.94 19.70 -14.87
CA ILE A 53 -30.95 18.45 -15.65
C ILE A 53 -30.33 18.76 -17.01
N ALA A 54 -29.07 18.40 -17.21
CA ALA A 54 -28.49 18.31 -18.54
C ALA A 54 -29.05 17.05 -19.23
N LEU A 55 -29.82 17.23 -20.30
CA LEU A 55 -30.12 16.15 -21.23
C LEU A 55 -28.92 16.00 -22.18
N SER A 56 -28.10 14.98 -21.98
CA SER A 56 -27.22 14.45 -23.03
C SER A 56 -28.00 13.41 -23.85
N ALA A 57 -27.92 13.53 -25.17
CA ALA A 57 -28.45 12.54 -26.09
C ALA A 57 -27.58 11.27 -25.98
N GLY A 58 -28.20 10.15 -25.63
CA GLY A 58 -27.53 8.87 -25.50
C GLY A 58 -26.96 8.39 -26.84
N VAL A 59 -25.64 8.48 -26.97
CA VAL A 59 -24.86 7.47 -27.67
C VAL A 59 -24.51 6.44 -26.59
N ALA A 60 -24.89 5.18 -26.80
CA ALA A 60 -24.36 4.10 -25.98
C ALA A 60 -22.88 3.95 -26.36
N MET A 61 -22.00 4.57 -25.58
CA MET A 61 -20.57 4.24 -25.60
C MET A 61 -20.44 2.87 -24.91
N GLY A 62 -19.54 2.02 -25.40
CA GLY A 62 -19.14 0.83 -24.64
C GLY A 62 -18.68 1.29 -23.26
N ALA A 63 -18.91 0.48 -22.23
CA ALA A 63 -18.37 0.79 -20.91
C ALA A 63 -16.86 0.62 -21.00
N ASP A 64 -16.17 1.73 -21.12
CA ASP A 64 -14.73 1.85 -21.03
C ASP A 64 -14.40 2.15 -19.54
N PRO A 65 -13.53 1.40 -18.88
CA PRO A 65 -12.77 0.23 -19.36
C PRO A 65 -13.63 -1.02 -19.54
N LEU A 66 -13.21 -1.86 -20.49
CA LEU A 66 -13.79 -3.18 -20.73
C LEU A 66 -13.20 -4.19 -19.75
N VAL A 67 -13.91 -4.49 -18.67
CA VAL A 67 -13.43 -5.41 -17.62
C VAL A 67 -14.37 -6.61 -17.47
N SER A 68 -13.80 -7.78 -17.20
CA SER A 68 -14.55 -9.02 -16.95
C SER A 68 -14.17 -9.68 -15.63
N ASN A 69 -15.12 -10.35 -14.97
CA ASN A 69 -14.85 -11.11 -13.75
C ASN A 69 -14.49 -12.56 -14.08
N GLN A 70 -13.20 -12.90 -13.96
CA GLN A 70 -12.65 -14.22 -14.32
C GLN A 70 -12.39 -15.14 -13.11
N THR A 71 -12.74 -14.70 -11.90
CA THR A 71 -12.48 -15.41 -10.63
C THR A 71 -12.72 -16.93 -10.66
N ASP A 72 -13.88 -17.36 -11.17
CA ASP A 72 -14.24 -18.79 -11.23
C ASP A 72 -13.52 -19.55 -12.35
N ALA A 73 -13.16 -18.87 -13.43
CA ALA A 73 -12.48 -19.49 -14.57
C ALA A 73 -11.04 -19.85 -14.20
N VAL A 74 -10.35 -18.98 -13.46
CA VAL A 74 -8.93 -19.14 -13.10
C VAL A 74 -8.71 -19.75 -11.71
N GLY A 75 -9.77 -19.95 -10.93
CA GLY A 75 -9.70 -20.66 -9.65
C GLY A 75 -9.22 -19.82 -8.46
N LEU A 76 -9.10 -18.49 -8.60
CA LEU A 76 -8.64 -17.57 -7.54
C LEU A 76 -9.74 -17.19 -6.52
N GLY A 77 -10.85 -17.92 -6.50
CA GLY A 77 -12.01 -17.65 -5.64
C GLY A 77 -11.94 -18.25 -4.23
N THR A 78 -10.79 -18.75 -3.79
CA THR A 78 -10.63 -19.34 -2.45
C THR A 78 -10.86 -18.25 -1.40
N PRO A 79 -11.77 -18.42 -0.42
CA PRO A 79 -12.05 -17.38 0.56
C PRO A 79 -11.00 -17.37 1.68
N HIS A 80 -10.61 -16.17 2.11
CA HIS A 80 -9.96 -16.00 3.41
C HIS A 80 -10.89 -16.52 4.53
N ALA A 81 -10.33 -17.24 5.50
CA ALA A 81 -11.06 -17.76 6.63
C ALA A 81 -10.27 -17.54 7.93
N SER A 82 -10.85 -16.82 8.88
CA SER A 82 -10.24 -16.59 10.20
C SER A 82 -11.14 -17.05 11.34
N LEU A 83 -10.52 -17.63 12.36
CA LEU A 83 -11.12 -17.89 13.66
C LEU A 83 -11.22 -16.57 14.44
N ASP A 84 -12.19 -16.49 15.34
CA ASP A 84 -12.27 -15.39 16.31
C ASP A 84 -11.15 -15.55 17.36
N SER A 85 -10.18 -14.65 17.36
CA SER A 85 -9.08 -14.64 18.34
C SER A 85 -9.48 -13.94 19.65
N GLY A 86 -10.66 -13.31 19.68
CA GLY A 86 -11.16 -12.49 20.79
C GLY A 86 -10.58 -11.08 20.81
N LEU A 87 -9.78 -10.69 19.81
CA LEU A 87 -9.23 -9.35 19.65
C LEU A 87 -10.15 -8.44 18.82
N GLY A 88 -11.00 -9.01 17.97
CA GLY A 88 -11.94 -8.24 17.16
C GLY A 88 -11.25 -7.39 16.10
N VAL A 89 -10.16 -7.91 15.52
CA VAL A 89 -9.33 -7.24 14.50
C VAL A 89 -9.13 -8.11 13.26
N GLU A 90 -9.58 -9.38 13.31
CA GLU A 90 -9.42 -10.37 12.24
C GLU A 90 -10.33 -10.12 11.03
N PHE A 91 -11.21 -9.12 11.13
CA PHE A 91 -11.95 -8.61 9.98
C PHE A 91 -11.22 -7.45 9.29
N MET A 92 -10.12 -6.95 9.86
CA MET A 92 -9.26 -5.93 9.29
C MET A 92 -8.00 -6.52 8.65
N THR A 93 -7.78 -7.85 8.76
CA THR A 93 -6.69 -8.58 8.12
C THR A 93 -7.11 -9.09 6.74
N CYS A 94 -6.21 -9.79 6.02
CA CYS A 94 -6.37 -10.38 4.68
C CYS A 94 -5.74 -9.51 3.58
N GLY A 95 -4.42 -9.59 3.49
CA GLY A 95 -3.62 -9.04 2.41
C GLY A 95 -3.07 -10.12 1.47
N GLY A 96 -2.22 -9.69 0.56
CA GLY A 96 -1.56 -10.53 -0.44
C GLY A 96 -0.76 -9.67 -1.40
N ALA A 97 0.16 -10.29 -2.15
CA ALA A 97 1.06 -9.59 -3.04
C ALA A 97 1.29 -10.34 -4.35
N ALA A 98 1.62 -9.59 -5.40
CA ALA A 98 2.06 -10.11 -6.68
C ALA A 98 3.59 -10.06 -6.81
N GLY A 99 4.16 -11.03 -7.54
CA GLY A 99 5.59 -11.07 -7.83
C GLY A 99 5.95 -12.32 -8.63
N ASP A 100 7.08 -12.32 -9.34
CA ASP A 100 7.62 -13.51 -10.00
C ASP A 100 8.49 -14.28 -9.01
N PHE A 101 7.92 -15.21 -8.24
CA PHE A 101 8.64 -15.90 -7.16
C PHE A 101 9.55 -17.02 -7.67
N ASN A 102 9.36 -17.44 -8.91
CA ASN A 102 10.05 -18.57 -9.52
C ASN A 102 11.05 -18.14 -10.62
N ASN A 103 11.13 -16.84 -10.93
CA ASN A 103 11.94 -16.20 -11.96
C ASN A 103 11.65 -16.76 -13.38
N ASP A 104 10.39 -17.05 -13.71
CA ASP A 104 9.98 -17.52 -15.04
C ASP A 104 9.45 -16.42 -15.97
N GLY A 105 9.32 -15.20 -15.47
CA GLY A 105 8.83 -14.03 -16.19
C GLY A 105 7.32 -13.85 -16.13
N HIS A 106 6.60 -14.59 -15.28
CA HIS A 106 5.16 -14.47 -15.10
C HIS A 106 4.81 -14.09 -13.66
N LEU A 107 3.80 -13.24 -13.49
CA LEU A 107 3.36 -12.80 -12.17
C LEU A 107 2.61 -13.92 -11.44
N ASP A 108 3.10 -14.26 -10.26
CA ASP A 108 2.45 -15.14 -9.29
C ASP A 108 1.71 -14.33 -8.22
N LEU A 109 0.93 -15.01 -7.38
CA LEU A 109 0.17 -14.39 -6.28
C LEU A 109 0.36 -15.12 -4.94
N PHE A 110 0.84 -14.41 -3.92
CA PHE A 110 0.80 -14.89 -2.54
C PHE A 110 -0.36 -14.25 -1.77
N ILE A 111 -1.27 -15.05 -1.23
CA ILE A 111 -2.50 -14.57 -0.56
C ILE A 111 -2.61 -15.15 0.84
N ILE A 112 -2.86 -14.29 1.83
CA ILE A 112 -3.09 -14.72 3.22
C ILE A 112 -4.42 -15.46 3.34
N GLY A 113 -4.37 -16.69 3.86
CA GLY A 113 -5.56 -17.54 4.02
C GLY A 113 -6.32 -17.29 5.33
N GLY A 114 -5.63 -16.80 6.35
CA GLY A 114 -6.19 -16.52 7.67
C GLY A 114 -6.20 -17.73 8.62
N SER A 115 -6.56 -17.53 9.88
CA SER A 115 -6.30 -18.53 10.94
C SER A 115 -7.15 -19.82 10.88
N ALA A 116 -8.14 -19.88 9.98
CA ALA A 116 -8.96 -21.07 9.70
C ALA A 116 -8.68 -21.68 8.31
N SER A 117 -7.82 -21.06 7.49
CA SER A 117 -7.26 -21.62 6.25
C SER A 117 -5.72 -21.62 6.34
N THR A 118 -5.03 -22.09 5.32
CA THR A 118 -3.60 -21.84 5.14
C THR A 118 -3.41 -20.74 4.11
N ASP A 119 -2.30 -20.02 4.16
CA ASP A 119 -1.90 -19.11 3.08
C ASP A 119 -1.70 -19.88 1.76
N HIS A 120 -1.79 -19.15 0.66
CA HIS A 120 -1.79 -19.65 -0.70
C HIS A 120 -0.68 -18.98 -1.52
N LEU A 121 -0.03 -19.74 -2.40
CA LEU A 121 0.98 -19.26 -3.34
C LEU A 121 0.60 -19.81 -4.71
N TYR A 122 -0.05 -18.97 -5.49
CA TYR A 122 -0.56 -19.30 -6.81
C TYR A 122 0.53 -19.01 -7.85
N ILE A 123 1.14 -20.07 -8.38
CA ILE A 123 2.11 -19.99 -9.47
C ILE A 123 1.36 -19.93 -10.80
N ASN A 124 1.67 -18.90 -11.59
CA ASN A 124 1.06 -18.64 -12.89
C ASN A 124 1.84 -19.33 -14.02
N ASP A 125 1.14 -19.80 -15.05
CA ASP A 125 1.76 -20.39 -16.23
C ASP A 125 1.99 -19.40 -17.40
N GLY A 126 1.76 -18.11 -17.14
CA GLY A 126 1.89 -17.02 -18.11
C GLY A 126 0.71 -16.87 -19.06
N THR A 127 -0.40 -17.57 -18.80
CA THR A 127 -1.64 -17.46 -19.59
C THR A 127 -2.86 -17.19 -18.71
N GLY A 128 -2.63 -16.65 -17.50
CA GLY A 128 -3.65 -16.39 -16.49
C GLY A 128 -4.18 -17.66 -15.79
N ASN A 129 -3.50 -18.81 -15.92
CA ASN A 129 -3.87 -20.03 -15.19
C ASN A 129 -2.94 -20.22 -13.98
N PHE A 130 -3.55 -20.47 -12.82
CA PHE A 130 -2.85 -20.52 -11.55
C PHE A 130 -2.87 -21.91 -10.91
N SER A 131 -1.78 -22.26 -10.23
CA SER A 131 -1.63 -23.47 -9.42
C SER A 131 -1.19 -23.14 -8.00
N ASP A 132 -1.95 -23.58 -7.00
CA ASP A 132 -1.58 -23.35 -5.59
C ASP A 132 -0.48 -24.32 -5.14
N GLU A 133 0.72 -23.77 -4.93
CA GLU A 133 1.94 -24.48 -4.58
C GLU A 133 2.42 -24.16 -3.14
N ALA A 134 1.61 -23.46 -2.33
CA ALA A 134 2.01 -23.02 -0.99
C ALA A 134 2.59 -24.14 -0.11
N ALA A 135 1.95 -25.31 -0.11
CA ALA A 135 2.38 -26.45 0.70
C ALA A 135 3.67 -27.09 0.17
N ALA A 136 3.89 -27.07 -1.14
CA ALA A 136 5.12 -27.57 -1.75
C ALA A 136 6.30 -26.64 -1.47
N TRP A 137 6.04 -25.33 -1.46
CA TRP A 137 7.03 -24.28 -1.25
C TRP A 137 7.26 -23.94 0.23
N GLY A 138 6.45 -24.49 1.13
CA GLY A 138 6.62 -24.36 2.58
C GLY A 138 6.05 -23.06 3.18
N VAL A 139 5.10 -22.44 2.48
CA VAL A 139 4.43 -21.19 2.90
C VAL A 139 2.95 -21.38 3.24
N ASP A 140 2.46 -22.62 3.38
CA ASP A 140 1.07 -22.96 3.73
C ASP A 140 0.74 -22.78 5.22
N ARG A 141 0.97 -21.58 5.75
CA ARG A 141 0.77 -21.32 7.17
C ARG A 141 -0.68 -20.97 7.48
N ALA A 142 -1.24 -21.59 8.51
CA ALA A 142 -2.49 -21.14 9.12
C ALA A 142 -2.19 -20.25 10.33
N HIS A 143 -2.47 -18.96 10.20
CA HIS A 143 -2.19 -17.92 11.19
C HIS A 143 -3.06 -16.68 10.98
N THR A 144 -3.01 -15.71 11.90
CA THR A 144 -3.70 -14.42 11.73
C THR A 144 -2.78 -13.44 10.98
N GLY A 145 -2.41 -13.80 9.75
CA GLY A 145 -1.64 -12.92 8.86
C GLY A 145 -2.40 -11.63 8.57
N SER A 146 -1.69 -10.51 8.52
CA SER A 146 -2.30 -9.21 8.21
C SER A 146 -1.95 -8.79 6.79
N GLY A 147 -0.73 -8.31 6.56
CA GLY A 147 -0.29 -7.79 5.27
C GLY A 147 1.01 -8.43 4.80
N VAL A 148 1.32 -8.21 3.52
CA VAL A 148 2.44 -8.83 2.81
C VAL A 148 3.21 -7.75 2.07
N ALA A 149 4.54 -7.83 2.10
CA ALA A 149 5.44 -7.11 1.20
C ALA A 149 6.42 -8.09 0.55
N VAL A 150 6.85 -7.74 -0.65
CA VAL A 150 7.73 -8.50 -1.54
C VAL A 150 8.95 -7.66 -1.87
N GLY A 151 10.13 -8.27 -1.81
CA GLY A 151 11.40 -7.67 -2.22
C GLY A 151 12.54 -8.64 -1.97
N ASP A 152 13.60 -8.57 -2.77
CA ASP A 152 14.85 -9.31 -2.56
C ASP A 152 15.64 -8.63 -1.43
N TYR A 153 15.40 -9.00 -0.17
CA TYR A 153 15.95 -8.22 0.96
C TYR A 153 17.43 -8.53 1.23
N ASP A 154 17.94 -9.66 0.71
CA ASP A 154 19.32 -10.11 0.91
C ASP A 154 20.17 -10.09 -0.37
N ASN A 155 19.66 -9.45 -1.43
CA ASN A 155 20.35 -9.20 -2.70
C ASN A 155 20.83 -10.50 -3.37
N ASP A 156 20.03 -11.57 -3.29
CA ASP A 156 20.37 -12.89 -3.84
C ASP A 156 19.71 -13.22 -5.20
N GLY A 157 18.88 -12.30 -5.70
CA GLY A 157 18.20 -12.37 -6.98
C GLY A 157 16.84 -13.08 -6.94
N TRP A 158 16.31 -13.36 -5.75
CA TRP A 158 15.00 -14.00 -5.56
C TRP A 158 14.09 -13.16 -4.69
N LEU A 159 12.84 -13.00 -5.10
CA LEU A 159 11.86 -12.25 -4.32
C LEU A 159 11.51 -12.98 -3.02
N ASP A 160 11.67 -12.28 -1.90
CA ASP A 160 11.31 -12.74 -0.56
C ASP A 160 9.95 -12.20 -0.11
N LEU A 161 9.42 -12.74 0.99
CA LEU A 161 8.12 -12.35 1.54
C LEU A 161 8.23 -11.92 3.00
N MET A 162 7.78 -10.70 3.29
CA MET A 162 7.53 -10.24 4.65
C MET A 162 6.03 -10.29 4.94
N VAL A 163 5.61 -11.18 5.84
CA VAL A 163 4.22 -11.34 6.28
C VAL A 163 4.08 -10.83 7.70
N THR A 164 3.30 -9.76 7.88
CA THR A 164 2.94 -9.27 9.21
C THR A 164 1.78 -10.09 9.78
N SER A 165 1.51 -9.95 11.08
CA SER A 165 0.46 -10.74 11.73
C SER A 165 -0.19 -9.96 12.86
N GLN A 166 -1.31 -10.45 13.34
CA GLN A 166 -1.98 -9.93 14.53
C GLN A 166 -2.20 -11.03 15.53
N GLY A 167 -1.90 -10.83 16.81
CA GLY A 167 -2.27 -11.82 17.80
C GLY A 167 -1.63 -11.69 19.17
N LEU A 168 -2.12 -12.55 20.05
CA LEU A 168 -1.62 -12.68 21.40
C LEU A 168 -0.34 -13.55 21.40
N PRO A 169 0.68 -13.18 22.20
CA PRO A 169 1.98 -13.87 22.25
C PRO A 169 1.90 -15.30 22.80
N ASN A 170 0.77 -15.67 23.43
CA ASN A 170 0.59 -16.93 24.16
C ASN A 170 -0.43 -17.87 23.49
N GLN A 171 -0.70 -17.71 22.19
CA GLN A 171 -1.55 -18.64 21.44
C GLN A 171 -0.78 -19.91 21.03
N PRO A 172 -1.46 -21.04 20.75
CA PRO A 172 -0.81 -22.30 20.36
C PRO A 172 0.10 -22.18 19.14
N ARG A 173 -0.15 -21.19 18.28
CA ARG A 173 0.74 -20.66 17.25
C ARG A 173 0.83 -19.16 17.53
N PRO A 174 1.88 -18.65 18.21
CA PRO A 174 1.98 -17.22 18.40
C PRO A 174 2.11 -16.57 17.03
N ASP A 175 1.15 -15.72 16.70
CA ASP A 175 1.17 -14.88 15.52
C ASP A 175 2.36 -13.92 15.70
N VAL A 176 3.41 -14.15 14.92
CA VAL A 176 4.60 -13.31 14.82
C VAL A 176 4.75 -12.97 13.35
N HIS A 177 5.40 -11.85 13.04
CA HIS A 177 5.80 -11.60 11.66
C HIS A 177 6.65 -12.74 11.14
N ILE A 178 6.65 -12.91 9.82
CA ILE A 178 7.41 -13.94 9.16
C ILE A 178 8.13 -13.31 7.99
N LEU A 179 9.46 -13.33 8.05
CA LEU A 179 10.29 -13.09 6.88
C LEU A 179 10.62 -14.46 6.28
N TYR A 180 10.02 -14.75 5.13
CA TYR A 180 10.33 -15.92 4.32
C TYR A 180 11.39 -15.55 3.30
N ARG A 181 12.56 -16.17 3.41
CA ARG A 181 13.59 -16.09 2.40
C ARG A 181 13.34 -17.12 1.30
N ASN A 182 13.33 -16.72 0.04
CA ASN A 182 13.25 -17.61 -1.11
C ASN A 182 14.59 -18.32 -1.29
N ASN A 183 14.58 -19.64 -1.39
CA ASN A 183 15.82 -20.42 -1.53
C ASN A 183 16.25 -20.60 -3.00
N GLY A 184 15.48 -20.07 -3.96
CA GLY A 184 15.74 -20.21 -5.41
C GLY A 184 15.58 -21.62 -5.96
N ASP A 185 14.96 -22.53 -5.19
CA ASP A 185 14.71 -23.92 -5.55
C ASP A 185 13.23 -24.32 -5.47
N GLY A 186 12.34 -23.32 -5.45
CA GLY A 186 10.90 -23.50 -5.27
C GLY A 186 10.51 -23.77 -3.82
N THR A 187 11.28 -23.27 -2.86
CA THR A 187 10.96 -23.35 -1.43
C THR A 187 11.36 -22.08 -0.69
N PHE A 188 10.71 -21.82 0.44
CA PHE A 188 11.01 -20.71 1.34
C PHE A 188 11.50 -21.18 2.72
N SER A 189 12.30 -20.33 3.37
CA SER A 189 12.81 -20.50 4.74
C SER A 189 12.33 -19.38 5.66
N ASP A 190 11.72 -19.68 6.81
CA ASP A 190 11.44 -18.68 7.85
C ASP A 190 12.76 -18.25 8.51
N VAL A 191 13.20 -17.03 8.20
CA VAL A 191 14.44 -16.41 8.69
C VAL A 191 14.20 -15.31 9.72
N THR A 192 12.95 -15.09 10.14
CA THR A 192 12.52 -13.97 11.00
C THR A 192 13.41 -13.73 12.22
N ALA A 193 13.72 -14.80 12.96
CA ALA A 193 14.55 -14.70 14.15
C ALA A 193 16.02 -14.44 13.84
N ALA A 194 16.53 -14.98 12.72
CA ALA A 194 17.90 -14.76 12.27
C ALA A 194 18.09 -13.33 11.76
N ALA A 195 17.09 -12.78 11.08
CA ALA A 195 17.05 -11.42 10.57
C ALA A 195 16.82 -10.35 11.67
N GLY A 196 16.61 -10.76 12.93
CA GLY A 196 16.40 -9.82 14.04
C GLY A 196 14.96 -9.29 14.18
N LEU A 197 14.02 -9.80 13.39
CA LEU A 197 12.60 -9.40 13.39
C LEU A 197 11.72 -10.21 14.37
N GLY A 198 12.29 -11.24 15.00
CA GLY A 198 11.62 -12.11 15.96
C GLY A 198 11.41 -11.46 17.33
N GLY A 199 10.61 -10.39 17.41
CA GLY A 199 10.41 -9.67 18.67
C GLY A 199 9.62 -8.37 18.60
N SER A 200 9.03 -8.03 17.46
CA SER A 200 8.23 -6.83 17.25
C SER A 200 6.88 -6.93 17.97
N TYR A 201 6.94 -6.77 19.29
CA TYR A 201 5.76 -6.63 20.13
C TYR A 201 5.57 -5.16 20.49
N ASN A 202 4.32 -4.73 20.55
CA ASN A 202 3.98 -3.47 21.16
C ASN A 202 4.26 -3.51 22.69
N PRO A 203 4.17 -2.38 23.41
CA PRO A 203 4.41 -2.31 24.86
C PRO A 203 3.48 -3.19 25.72
N PHE A 204 2.39 -3.70 25.16
CA PHE A 204 1.46 -4.63 25.80
C PHE A 204 1.79 -6.10 25.52
N ASN A 205 2.94 -6.36 24.89
CA ASN A 205 3.38 -7.68 24.45
C ASN A 205 2.40 -8.28 23.42
N LEU A 206 1.79 -7.47 22.55
CA LEU A 206 0.90 -7.89 21.46
C LEU A 206 1.60 -7.69 20.11
N VAL A 207 1.27 -8.53 19.14
CA VAL A 207 1.57 -8.26 17.74
C VAL A 207 0.31 -7.64 17.13
N ASP A 208 0.37 -6.38 16.72
CA ASP A 208 -0.77 -5.59 16.24
C ASP A 208 -0.40 -4.77 14.99
N THR A 209 0.27 -5.46 14.07
CA THR A 209 0.79 -4.86 12.84
C THR A 209 -0.09 -5.14 11.64
N PHE A 210 -0.10 -4.19 10.72
CA PHE A 210 -0.83 -4.19 9.47
C PHE A 210 0.15 -4.28 8.31
N SER A 211 0.25 -3.30 7.41
CA SER A 211 1.08 -3.47 6.21
C SER A 211 2.58 -3.31 6.51
N PRO A 212 3.43 -4.21 6.01
CA PRO A 212 4.85 -3.95 5.82
C PRO A 212 5.09 -3.23 4.47
N ALA A 213 6.22 -2.56 4.31
CA ALA A 213 6.68 -2.02 3.03
C ALA A 213 8.21 -2.04 2.99
N PHE A 214 8.78 -2.54 1.90
CA PHE A 214 10.21 -2.43 1.63
C PHE A 214 10.53 -1.12 0.91
N GLY A 215 11.75 -0.62 1.09
CA GLY A 215 12.29 0.52 0.35
C GLY A 215 13.73 0.80 0.79
N ASP A 216 14.56 1.33 -0.11
CA ASP A 216 15.93 1.75 0.21
C ASP A 216 15.91 3.25 0.53
N TYR A 217 15.84 3.61 1.81
CA TYR A 217 15.61 4.99 2.20
C TYR A 217 16.89 5.80 2.39
N ASP A 218 18.03 5.15 2.63
CA ASP A 218 19.33 5.81 2.78
C ASP A 218 20.27 5.64 1.58
N LEU A 219 19.76 5.01 0.50
CA LEU A 219 20.41 4.84 -0.80
C LEU A 219 21.69 4.01 -0.71
N ASP A 220 21.68 2.99 0.15
CA ASP A 220 22.81 2.09 0.35
C ASP A 220 22.74 0.80 -0.48
N GLY A 221 21.61 0.56 -1.17
CA GLY A 221 21.37 -0.60 -2.03
C GLY A 221 20.74 -1.79 -1.30
N ASP A 222 20.48 -1.69 0.00
CA ASP A 222 19.79 -2.71 0.78
C ASP A 222 18.34 -2.29 1.06
N LEU A 223 17.37 -3.20 0.91
CA LEU A 223 15.97 -2.88 1.19
C LEU A 223 15.73 -2.77 2.70
N ASP A 224 15.40 -1.58 3.18
CA ASP A 224 14.88 -1.30 4.51
C ASP A 224 13.39 -1.66 4.64
N LEU A 225 12.88 -1.67 5.87
CA LEU A 225 11.53 -2.16 6.15
C LEU A 225 10.76 -1.22 7.08
N ALA A 226 9.63 -0.71 6.61
CA ALA A 226 8.62 -0.07 7.44
C ALA A 226 7.50 -1.07 7.77
N VAL A 227 7.05 -1.12 9.02
CA VAL A 227 5.91 -1.94 9.46
C VAL A 227 4.93 -1.03 10.19
N ALA A 228 3.71 -0.93 9.67
CA ALA A 228 2.63 -0.24 10.35
C ALA A 228 2.06 -1.08 11.48
N GLY A 229 1.77 -0.44 12.62
CA GLY A 229 1.11 -1.09 13.75
C GLY A 229 0.48 -0.10 14.71
N TRP A 230 -0.36 -0.62 15.59
CA TRP A 230 -1.07 0.16 16.58
C TRP A 230 -0.33 0.19 17.92
N TYR A 231 -0.72 1.09 18.82
CA TYR A 231 -0.22 1.14 20.21
C TYR A 231 1.31 1.06 20.38
N GLY A 232 2.09 1.64 19.47
CA GLY A 232 3.56 1.57 19.47
C GLY A 232 4.16 0.34 18.77
N GLY A 233 3.35 -0.38 17.99
CA GLY A 233 3.75 -1.47 17.11
C GLY A 233 4.29 -1.01 15.75
N SER A 234 4.16 0.29 15.40
CA SER A 234 4.79 0.85 14.20
C SER A 234 6.31 0.87 14.34
N LYS A 235 7.01 0.44 13.28
CA LYS A 235 8.47 0.30 13.26
C LYS A 235 9.07 0.72 11.93
N LEU A 236 10.22 1.38 11.99
CA LEU A 236 11.15 1.52 10.87
C LEU A 236 12.42 0.72 11.20
N PHE A 237 12.79 -0.17 10.29
CA PHE A 237 13.95 -1.03 10.41
C PHE A 237 14.95 -0.69 9.30
N GLN A 238 16.20 -0.46 9.68
CA GLN A 238 17.31 -0.38 8.73
C GLN A 238 17.84 -1.78 8.44
N ASN A 239 18.07 -2.12 7.18
CA ASN A 239 18.81 -3.31 6.79
C ASN A 239 20.31 -3.08 7.00
N ASN A 240 21.01 -4.01 7.66
CA ASN A 240 22.42 -3.83 8.00
C ASN A 240 23.37 -4.33 6.89
N GLY A 241 22.85 -4.73 5.72
CA GLY A 241 23.60 -5.30 4.60
C GLY A 241 24.17 -6.70 4.83
N ASP A 242 23.72 -7.38 5.90
CA ASP A 242 24.10 -8.75 6.23
C ASP A 242 22.88 -9.68 6.42
N GLY A 243 21.73 -9.26 5.89
CA GLY A 243 20.44 -9.95 6.02
C GLY A 243 19.80 -9.80 7.40
N THR A 244 20.24 -8.84 8.22
CA THR A 244 19.66 -8.52 9.52
C THR A 244 19.17 -7.07 9.60
N PHE A 245 18.20 -6.83 10.48
CA PHE A 245 17.53 -5.54 10.63
C PHE A 245 17.75 -4.91 12.01
N SER A 246 17.82 -3.58 12.04
CA SER A 246 17.93 -2.76 13.25
C SER A 246 16.72 -1.84 13.40
N ASP A 247 16.01 -1.87 14.54
CA ASP A 247 14.92 -0.91 14.84
C ASP A 247 15.50 0.49 15.03
N VAL A 248 15.29 1.37 14.05
CA VAL A 248 15.75 2.76 14.04
C VAL A 248 14.62 3.75 14.29
N THR A 249 13.39 3.28 14.58
CA THR A 249 12.17 4.11 14.69
C THR A 249 12.37 5.40 15.48
N VAL A 250 12.96 5.31 16.68
CA VAL A 250 13.17 6.47 17.58
C VAL A 250 14.36 7.34 17.16
N ALA A 251 15.35 6.75 16.48
CA ALA A 251 16.54 7.45 16.03
C ALA A 251 16.30 8.22 14.72
N ALA A 252 15.48 7.67 13.83
CA ALA A 252 15.23 8.18 12.50
C ALA A 252 14.01 9.11 12.40
N LEU A 253 12.89 8.78 13.07
CA LEU A 253 11.62 9.53 12.88
C LEU A 253 11.45 10.68 13.88
N ASP A 254 11.23 11.91 13.38
CA ASP A 254 10.81 13.07 14.20
C ASP A 254 9.31 13.01 14.58
N ALA A 255 8.89 11.90 15.18
CA ALA A 255 7.55 11.73 15.72
C ALA A 255 7.50 10.69 16.83
N ASP A 256 6.60 10.90 17.80
CA ASP A 256 6.24 9.86 18.75
C ASP A 256 5.24 8.89 18.10
N MET A 257 5.74 7.71 17.71
CA MET A 257 4.97 6.66 17.05
C MET A 257 4.14 5.81 18.02
N THR A 258 4.16 6.08 19.34
CA THR A 258 3.43 5.26 20.33
C THR A 258 1.91 5.35 20.19
N ASP A 259 1.40 6.52 19.79
CA ASP A 259 -0.04 6.75 19.63
C ASP A 259 -0.52 6.82 18.17
N VAL A 260 0.36 6.57 17.21
CA VAL A 260 -0.02 6.42 15.80
C VAL A 260 -0.77 5.10 15.61
N ARG A 261 -1.89 5.12 14.88
CA ARG A 261 -2.75 3.95 14.61
C ARG A 261 -2.63 3.55 13.15
N ALA A 262 -1.41 3.21 12.76
CA ALA A 262 -1.05 3.04 11.37
C ALA A 262 -1.60 1.78 10.71
N PHE A 263 -1.77 1.88 9.39
CA PHE A 263 -2.17 0.76 8.54
C PHE A 263 -1.24 0.52 7.36
N ALA A 264 -0.81 1.57 6.64
CA ALA A 264 -0.08 1.42 5.38
C ALA A 264 1.06 2.45 5.28
N PRO A 265 2.33 2.02 5.45
CA PRO A 265 3.50 2.82 5.11
C PRO A 265 3.86 2.63 3.63
N ARG A 266 4.47 3.65 3.00
CA ARG A 266 4.97 3.61 1.62
C ARG A 266 6.23 4.47 1.49
N PHE A 267 7.22 4.01 0.72
CA PHE A 267 8.43 4.76 0.38
C PHE A 267 8.32 5.36 -1.02
N VAL A 268 8.35 6.68 -1.16
CA VAL A 268 8.21 7.37 -2.46
C VAL A 268 9.04 8.65 -2.48
N ASP A 269 9.88 8.86 -3.49
CA ASP A 269 10.51 10.16 -3.78
C ASP A 269 9.46 11.13 -4.33
N MET A 270 8.84 11.93 -3.44
CA MET A 270 7.70 12.77 -3.82
C MET A 270 8.13 14.08 -4.47
N ASP A 271 9.36 14.56 -4.21
CA ASP A 271 9.83 15.85 -4.69
C ASP A 271 10.93 15.76 -5.76
N GLY A 272 11.47 14.57 -6.01
CA GLY A 272 12.46 14.30 -7.04
C GLY A 272 13.90 14.51 -6.61
N ASP A 273 14.19 14.51 -5.31
CA ASP A 273 15.55 14.67 -4.78
C ASP A 273 16.33 13.35 -4.65
N ARG A 274 15.67 12.23 -4.99
CA ARG A 274 16.08 10.82 -4.93
C ARG A 274 15.93 10.15 -3.57
N TYR A 275 15.69 10.88 -2.49
CA TYR A 275 15.52 10.29 -1.18
C TYR A 275 14.03 10.01 -0.94
N PRO A 276 13.60 8.74 -0.86
CA PRO A 276 12.19 8.47 -0.71
C PRO A 276 11.67 8.93 0.64
N GLU A 277 10.56 9.65 0.61
CA GLU A 277 9.73 9.95 1.77
C GLU A 277 8.98 8.74 2.28
N ILE A 278 8.55 8.81 3.54
CA ILE A 278 7.62 7.83 4.10
C ILE A 278 6.23 8.46 4.21
N LEU A 279 5.31 7.92 3.41
CA LEU A 279 3.88 8.20 3.49
C LEU A 279 3.26 7.19 4.46
N TRP A 280 2.71 7.66 5.58
CA TRP A 280 2.28 6.77 6.66
C TRP A 280 0.80 7.00 6.99
N VAL A 281 -0.06 6.18 6.39
CA VAL A 281 -1.50 6.28 6.60
C VAL A 281 -1.93 5.63 7.89
N SER A 282 -2.76 6.34 8.66
CA SER A 282 -3.18 5.94 9.99
C SER A 282 -4.59 6.39 10.33
N ASP A 283 -5.21 5.62 11.21
CA ASP A 283 -6.53 5.87 11.74
C ASP A 283 -6.54 7.05 12.74
N PHE A 284 -7.73 7.59 13.02
CA PHE A 284 -7.97 8.60 14.06
C PHE A 284 -7.14 9.89 13.96
N GLU A 285 -7.04 10.47 12.76
CA GLU A 285 -6.32 11.73 12.50
C GLU A 285 -4.81 11.64 12.85
N THR A 286 -4.25 10.43 12.81
CA THR A 286 -2.84 10.20 13.17
C THR A 286 -1.90 9.98 11.98
N SER A 287 -2.39 10.09 10.74
CA SER A 287 -1.57 10.00 9.52
C SER A 287 -0.35 10.92 9.55
N LYS A 288 0.74 10.48 8.92
CA LYS A 288 2.03 11.19 8.89
C LYS A 288 2.60 11.24 7.47
N TYR A 289 3.32 12.31 7.19
CA TYR A 289 4.19 12.47 6.04
C TYR A 289 5.57 12.82 6.57
N PHE A 290 6.54 11.96 6.29
CA PHE A 290 7.91 12.10 6.74
C PHE A 290 8.79 12.48 5.55
N ARG A 291 9.32 13.70 5.55
CA ARG A 291 10.37 14.11 4.61
C ARG A 291 11.65 13.37 4.95
N ASN A 292 12.31 12.77 3.97
CA ASN A 292 13.65 12.23 4.17
C ASN A 292 14.69 13.36 4.17
N ASP A 293 15.54 13.43 5.19
CA ASP A 293 16.52 14.52 5.33
C ASP A 293 17.87 14.20 4.64
N GLY A 294 17.99 13.02 4.02
CA GLY A 294 19.17 12.58 3.27
C GLY A 294 20.35 12.18 4.16
N ASP A 295 20.13 12.02 5.47
CA ASP A 295 21.13 11.61 6.46
C ASP A 295 20.68 10.42 7.32
N GLY A 296 19.68 9.67 6.83
CA GLY A 296 19.04 8.56 7.54
C GLY A 296 18.01 9.00 8.59
N THR A 297 17.69 10.30 8.65
CA THR A 297 16.64 10.83 9.52
C THR A 297 15.49 11.44 8.73
N PHE A 298 14.34 11.60 9.40
CA PHE A 298 13.11 12.07 8.79
C PHE A 298 12.45 13.17 9.61
N THR A 299 12.06 14.25 8.92
CA THR A 299 11.28 15.34 9.49
C THR A 299 9.78 15.10 9.27
N ASN A 300 8.99 15.13 10.35
CA ASN A 300 7.53 15.06 10.25
C ASN A 300 6.95 16.38 9.72
N MET A 301 6.54 16.38 8.45
CA MET A 301 6.04 17.57 7.76
C MET A 301 4.52 17.73 7.80
N THR A 302 3.77 16.77 8.35
CA THR A 302 2.29 16.80 8.41
C THR A 302 1.71 18.14 8.92
N PRO A 303 2.26 18.79 9.97
CA PRO A 303 1.70 20.06 10.44
C PRO A 303 1.85 21.24 9.47
N ALA A 304 2.71 21.12 8.46
CA ALA A 304 3.14 22.22 7.59
C ALA A 304 2.87 21.99 6.10
N ASN A 305 2.56 20.76 5.67
CA ASN A 305 2.48 20.40 4.25
C ASN A 305 1.06 20.24 3.67
N GLY A 306 0.01 20.43 4.47
CA GLY A 306 -1.37 20.28 4.00
C GLY A 306 -1.88 18.83 3.91
N THR A 307 -1.17 17.88 4.53
CA THR A 307 -1.58 16.46 4.61
C THR A 307 -2.14 16.09 5.99
N GLY A 308 -2.51 14.83 6.21
CA GLY A 308 -3.02 14.32 7.50
C GLY A 308 -4.38 14.89 7.88
N LEU A 309 -5.19 15.22 6.88
CA LEU A 309 -6.55 15.75 7.02
C LEU A 309 -7.61 14.64 7.03
N ASP A 310 -7.21 13.41 6.68
CA ASP A 310 -8.02 12.22 6.80
C ASP A 310 -8.39 11.94 8.26
N SER A 311 -9.66 11.62 8.47
CA SER A 311 -10.16 11.30 9.81
C SER A 311 -9.79 9.88 10.26
N ASN A 312 -9.76 8.94 9.31
CA ASN A 312 -9.57 7.51 9.55
C ASN A 312 -8.86 6.96 8.31
N GLY A 313 -7.60 7.31 8.09
CA GLY A 313 -6.87 6.83 6.92
C GLY A 313 -6.61 5.33 7.03
N MET A 314 -6.86 4.56 5.96
CA MET A 314 -6.62 3.11 5.93
C MET A 314 -5.53 2.72 4.93
N GLY A 315 -5.81 2.82 3.64
CA GLY A 315 -4.88 2.51 2.55
C GLY A 315 -4.48 3.76 1.78
N ASN A 316 -3.52 3.61 0.87
CA ASN A 316 -3.09 4.68 -0.01
C ASN A 316 -2.56 4.19 -1.35
N THR A 317 -2.55 5.12 -2.29
CA THR A 317 -1.82 5.03 -3.56
C THR A 317 -1.37 6.44 -3.97
N PHE A 318 -0.52 6.56 -4.97
CA PHE A 318 0.02 7.83 -5.43
C PHE A 318 0.17 7.81 -6.95
N GLY A 319 0.40 8.97 -7.54
CA GLY A 319 0.56 9.09 -8.99
C GLY A 319 0.57 10.54 -9.43
N ASP A 320 1.05 10.80 -10.63
CA ASP A 320 0.92 12.10 -11.30
C ASP A 320 -0.42 12.11 -12.04
N TYR A 321 -1.53 12.41 -11.35
CA TYR A 321 -2.87 12.21 -11.93
C TYR A 321 -3.23 13.26 -12.97
N ASN A 322 -2.54 14.40 -12.98
CA ASN A 322 -2.76 15.50 -13.93
C ASN A 322 -1.62 15.66 -14.95
N ASN A 323 -0.65 14.73 -14.94
CA ASN A 323 0.52 14.73 -15.83
C ASN A 323 1.32 16.06 -15.77
N ASP A 324 1.47 16.65 -14.58
CA ASP A 324 2.22 17.89 -14.37
C ASP A 324 3.69 17.69 -13.94
N GLY A 325 4.10 16.42 -13.77
CA GLY A 325 5.44 16.01 -13.36
C GLY A 325 5.66 16.02 -11.84
N ILE A 326 4.61 16.20 -11.04
CA ILE A 326 4.63 16.19 -9.57
C ILE A 326 3.72 15.06 -9.08
N PHE A 327 4.19 14.27 -8.11
CA PHE A 327 3.35 13.21 -7.55
C PHE A 327 2.28 13.76 -6.59
N ASP A 328 1.09 13.22 -6.74
CA ASP A 328 -0.06 13.41 -5.87
C ASP A 328 -0.26 12.18 -4.97
N TRP A 329 -0.95 12.35 -3.86
CA TRP A 329 -1.19 11.28 -2.88
C TRP A 329 -2.66 11.07 -2.58
N TYR A 330 -3.15 9.84 -2.78
CA TYR A 330 -4.52 9.43 -2.48
C TYR A 330 -4.58 8.56 -1.23
N VAL A 331 -5.51 8.86 -0.33
CA VAL A 331 -5.71 8.13 0.93
C VAL A 331 -7.17 7.74 1.07
N THR A 332 -7.43 6.46 1.27
CA THR A 332 -8.78 5.97 1.59
C THR A 332 -9.12 6.27 3.04
N SER A 333 -10.39 6.56 3.28
CA SER A 333 -10.93 6.86 4.61
C SER A 333 -12.43 6.54 4.62
N ARG A 334 -13.14 6.97 5.66
CA ARG A 334 -14.58 6.77 5.79
C ARG A 334 -15.41 8.04 5.64
N ILE A 335 -16.58 7.89 5.05
CA ILE A 335 -17.65 8.88 4.93
C ILE A 335 -19.01 8.22 5.14
N GLY A 336 -19.96 8.98 5.68
CA GLY A 336 -21.33 8.50 5.85
C GLY A 336 -22.02 8.28 4.50
N THR A 337 -23.10 7.50 4.49
CA THR A 337 -23.90 7.20 3.28
C THR A 337 -24.56 8.43 2.63
N ASN A 338 -24.62 9.55 3.34
CA ASN A 338 -25.09 10.83 2.80
C ASN A 338 -24.02 11.56 1.97
N GLY A 339 -22.76 11.10 1.99
CA GLY A 339 -21.65 11.72 1.28
C GLY A 339 -21.28 13.11 1.76
N ILE A 340 -21.62 13.45 3.01
CA ILE A 340 -21.32 14.76 3.58
C ILE A 340 -20.17 14.60 4.57
N PRO A 341 -19.01 15.25 4.34
CA PRO A 341 -17.91 15.26 5.29
C PRO A 341 -18.33 15.80 6.66
N GLY A 342 -17.83 15.17 7.73
CA GLY A 342 -18.12 15.57 9.10
C GLY A 342 -17.10 15.03 10.10
N PRO A 343 -17.27 15.31 11.40
CA PRO A 343 -16.35 14.84 12.44
C PRO A 343 -16.17 13.33 12.39
N GLY A 344 -14.93 12.87 12.26
CA GLY A 344 -14.60 11.46 12.13
C GLY A 344 -15.07 10.79 10.84
N ALA A 345 -15.50 11.55 9.82
CA ALA A 345 -16.00 11.02 8.55
C ALA A 345 -15.65 11.98 7.41
N SER A 346 -14.34 12.12 7.17
CA SER A 346 -13.78 13.06 6.20
C SER A 346 -14.04 12.67 4.74
N GLY A 347 -14.27 11.38 4.48
CA GLY A 347 -14.10 10.78 3.15
C GLY A 347 -12.63 10.63 2.78
N ASN A 348 -12.42 10.03 1.61
CA ASN A 348 -11.11 9.82 1.01
C ASN A 348 -10.44 11.17 0.74
N MET A 349 -9.12 11.20 0.73
CA MET A 349 -8.31 12.39 0.50
C MET A 349 -7.54 12.25 -0.80
N LEU A 350 -7.41 13.36 -1.51
CA LEU A 350 -6.58 13.50 -2.70
C LEU A 350 -5.73 14.75 -2.50
N TYR A 351 -4.50 14.53 -2.09
CA TYR A 351 -3.50 15.56 -1.84
C TYR A 351 -2.74 15.82 -3.15
N MET A 352 -3.16 16.85 -3.87
CA MET A 352 -2.49 17.30 -5.10
C MET A 352 -1.17 17.97 -4.74
N GLY A 353 -0.08 17.52 -5.36
CA GLY A 353 1.23 18.13 -5.24
C GLY A 353 1.22 19.58 -5.71
N THR A 354 2.09 20.41 -5.15
CA THR A 354 2.29 21.78 -5.62
C THR A 354 3.72 21.97 -6.10
N ALA A 355 3.96 23.04 -6.85
CA ALA A 355 5.32 23.41 -7.27
C ALA A 355 6.28 23.73 -6.10
N THR A 356 5.79 23.78 -4.86
CA THR A 356 6.66 23.82 -3.67
C THR A 356 6.85 22.39 -3.15
N PRO A 357 8.10 21.89 -3.08
CA PRO A 357 8.39 20.55 -2.57
C PRO A 357 7.72 20.26 -1.22
N HIS A 358 7.18 19.05 -1.11
CA HIS A 358 6.43 18.56 0.05
C HIS A 358 5.30 19.48 0.51
N VAL A 359 4.64 20.22 -0.38
CA VAL A 359 3.42 20.98 -0.06
C VAL A 359 2.29 20.53 -0.96
N PHE A 360 1.16 20.21 -0.34
CA PHE A 360 0.00 19.63 -1.00
C PHE A 360 -1.27 20.47 -0.80
N SER A 361 -2.19 20.33 -1.74
CA SER A 361 -3.57 20.81 -1.63
C SER A 361 -4.53 19.64 -1.56
N GLU A 362 -5.40 19.60 -0.55
CA GLU A 362 -6.47 18.59 -0.48
C GLU A 362 -7.63 19.01 -1.38
N GLU A 363 -7.91 18.20 -2.42
CA GLU A 363 -8.86 18.54 -3.48
C GLU A 363 -9.88 17.42 -3.78
N SER A 364 -10.02 16.41 -2.92
CA SER A 364 -10.84 15.21 -3.16
C SER A 364 -12.30 15.52 -3.47
N VAL A 365 -12.90 16.50 -2.79
CA VAL A 365 -14.31 16.86 -2.97
C VAL A 365 -14.52 17.57 -4.31
N SER A 366 -13.66 18.53 -4.64
CA SER A 366 -13.74 19.28 -5.91
C SER A 366 -13.46 18.39 -7.12
N ARG A 367 -12.62 17.37 -6.95
CA ARG A 367 -12.21 16.43 -8.00
C ARG A 367 -13.04 15.16 -8.06
N GLY A 368 -14.05 14.99 -7.20
CA GLY A 368 -14.94 13.83 -7.26
C GLY A 368 -14.41 12.53 -6.65
N ALA A 369 -13.25 12.54 -5.99
CA ALA A 369 -12.58 11.37 -5.43
C ALA A 369 -12.87 11.13 -3.93
N ASN A 370 -13.63 12.01 -3.26
CA ASN A 370 -13.86 11.95 -1.80
C ASN A 370 -14.83 10.83 -1.35
N PHE A 371 -15.87 10.53 -2.15
CA PHE A 371 -16.98 9.70 -1.70
C PHE A 371 -16.69 8.20 -1.80
N GLY A 372 -16.08 7.65 -0.74
CA GLY A 372 -15.65 6.26 -0.69
C GLY A 372 -16.62 5.26 -0.03
N PHE A 373 -17.52 5.69 0.87
CA PHE A 373 -18.07 4.85 1.96
C PHE A 373 -17.04 4.53 3.06
N TRP A 374 -16.52 3.32 3.12
CA TRP A 374 -15.54 2.90 4.14
C TRP A 374 -14.42 2.18 3.41
N GLY A 375 -13.51 2.99 2.89
CA GLY A 375 -12.43 2.52 2.01
C GLY A 375 -11.34 1.78 2.77
N TRP A 376 -10.66 0.86 2.09
CA TRP A 376 -9.51 0.13 2.62
C TRP A 376 -8.33 0.23 1.64
N GLY A 377 -8.01 -0.80 0.87
CA GLY A 377 -6.95 -0.77 -0.14
C GLY A 377 -7.30 0.12 -1.32
N ALA A 378 -6.27 0.66 -1.97
CA ALA A 378 -6.39 1.41 -3.21
C ALA A 378 -5.12 1.22 -4.07
N VAL A 379 -5.29 1.27 -5.39
CA VAL A 379 -4.21 1.22 -6.39
C VAL A 379 -4.44 2.30 -7.45
N SER A 380 -3.34 2.78 -8.03
CA SER A 380 -3.35 3.69 -9.17
C SER A 380 -2.86 2.93 -10.39
N LEU A 381 -3.63 2.97 -11.46
CA LEU A 381 -3.34 2.32 -12.72
C LEU A 381 -4.06 3.06 -13.84
N ASP A 382 -3.54 2.99 -15.06
CA ASP A 382 -4.17 3.53 -16.26
C ASP A 382 -5.00 2.41 -16.90
N ILE A 383 -6.27 2.26 -16.48
CA ILE A 383 -7.05 1.05 -16.78
C ILE A 383 -7.58 1.02 -18.22
N ASP A 384 -7.70 2.19 -18.85
CA ASP A 384 -8.17 2.34 -20.24
C ASP A 384 -7.05 2.79 -21.20
N HIS A 385 -5.81 2.85 -20.70
CA HIS A 385 -4.62 3.27 -21.44
C HIS A 385 -4.75 4.67 -22.07
N ASP A 386 -5.54 5.58 -21.49
CA ASP A 386 -5.72 6.93 -22.00
C ASP A 386 -4.56 7.88 -21.65
N GLY A 387 -3.55 7.37 -20.92
CA GLY A 387 -2.36 8.09 -20.50
C GLY A 387 -2.53 8.83 -19.17
N TYR A 388 -3.63 8.64 -18.46
CA TYR A 388 -3.87 9.21 -17.13
C TYR A 388 -4.13 8.11 -16.11
N LEU A 389 -3.58 8.27 -14.91
CA LEU A 389 -3.82 7.32 -13.84
C LEU A 389 -5.25 7.46 -13.29
N ASP A 390 -5.89 6.31 -13.10
CA ASP A 390 -7.16 6.12 -12.40
C ASP A 390 -6.95 5.58 -11.00
N ILE A 391 -8.05 5.42 -10.25
CA ILE A 391 -7.99 4.89 -8.89
C ILE A 391 -9.07 3.82 -8.69
N PHE A 392 -8.63 2.61 -8.34
CA PHE A 392 -9.51 1.59 -7.79
C PHE A 392 -9.37 1.54 -6.26
N ALA A 393 -10.50 1.48 -5.54
CA ALA A 393 -10.53 1.44 -4.08
C ALA A 393 -11.52 0.41 -3.54
N THR A 394 -11.07 -0.44 -2.61
CA THR A 394 -11.90 -1.47 -1.99
C THR A 394 -12.78 -0.90 -0.88
N ASN A 395 -13.90 -1.57 -0.58
CA ASN A 395 -14.87 -1.13 0.41
C ASN A 395 -15.41 -2.25 1.30
N GLY A 396 -16.12 -1.81 2.35
CA GLY A 396 -17.03 -2.66 3.12
C GLY A 396 -16.63 -2.79 4.58
N PHE A 397 -17.63 -2.68 5.48
CA PHE A 397 -17.41 -2.89 6.91
C PHE A 397 -18.57 -3.61 7.58
N SER A 398 -18.31 -4.85 8.01
CA SER A 398 -19.29 -5.72 8.66
C SER A 398 -19.56 -5.32 10.11
N SER A 399 -20.22 -4.19 10.36
CA SER A 399 -20.83 -3.79 11.66
C SER A 399 -21.40 -2.37 11.67
N SER A 400 -21.41 -1.65 10.55
CA SER A 400 -21.84 -0.24 10.47
C SER A 400 -23.05 0.01 9.55
N GLY A 401 -23.71 -1.05 9.06
CA GLY A 401 -24.71 -0.93 8.00
C GLY A 401 -24.12 -0.63 6.62
N LEU A 402 -22.80 -0.84 6.48
CA LEU A 402 -22.02 -0.71 5.24
C LEU A 402 -21.52 -2.08 4.75
N ASP A 403 -22.22 -3.15 5.14
CA ASP A 403 -21.85 -4.54 4.87
C ASP A 403 -21.84 -4.91 3.37
N MET A 404 -22.55 -4.13 2.54
CA MET A 404 -22.73 -4.35 1.10
C MET A 404 -22.44 -3.05 0.32
N THR A 405 -21.38 -2.34 0.68
CA THR A 405 -20.99 -1.11 -0.03
C THR A 405 -20.03 -1.45 -1.16
N PRO A 406 -20.27 -0.98 -2.39
CA PRO A 406 -19.47 -1.36 -3.54
C PRO A 406 -18.07 -0.74 -3.47
N SER A 407 -17.09 -1.49 -3.97
CA SER A 407 -15.79 -0.95 -4.37
C SER A 407 -15.96 0.17 -5.40
N ARG A 408 -14.94 1.02 -5.54
CA ARG A 408 -14.97 2.22 -6.40
C ARG A 408 -13.95 2.10 -7.49
N MET A 409 -14.33 2.54 -8.68
CA MET A 409 -13.46 2.75 -9.82
C MET A 409 -13.62 4.19 -10.24
N TYR A 410 -12.66 5.03 -9.86
CA TYR A 410 -12.61 6.45 -10.17
C TYR A 410 -11.85 6.63 -11.48
N LEU A 411 -12.59 6.83 -12.58
CA LEU A 411 -12.00 7.13 -13.89
C LEU A 411 -11.65 8.62 -13.98
N ASN A 412 -10.42 8.92 -14.39
CA ASN A 412 -9.87 10.25 -14.58
C ASN A 412 -10.37 10.84 -15.92
N ASP A 413 -10.69 12.13 -15.94
CA ASP A 413 -11.11 12.83 -17.16
C ASP A 413 -9.95 13.46 -17.96
N GLY A 414 -8.72 13.10 -17.62
CA GLY A 414 -7.48 13.67 -18.13
C GLY A 414 -7.04 14.97 -17.47
N THR A 415 -7.73 15.41 -16.40
CA THR A 415 -7.36 16.61 -15.64
C THR A 415 -7.32 16.39 -14.13
N ALA A 416 -7.26 15.11 -13.72
CA ALA A 416 -7.43 14.65 -12.35
C ALA A 416 -8.78 15.05 -11.74
N ASN A 417 -9.86 15.12 -12.55
CA ASN A 417 -11.20 14.97 -12.01
C ASN A 417 -11.68 13.56 -12.26
N PHE A 418 -12.42 13.03 -11.30
CA PHE A 418 -12.77 11.62 -11.24
C PHE A 418 -14.27 11.41 -11.27
N VAL A 419 -14.68 10.37 -12.00
CA VAL A 419 -16.05 9.85 -12.02
C VAL A 419 -16.04 8.41 -11.55
N ASP A 420 -16.87 8.09 -10.56
CA ASP A 420 -17.06 6.68 -10.15
C ASP A 420 -17.88 5.92 -11.18
N ILE A 421 -17.25 4.94 -11.83
CA ILE A 421 -17.81 4.12 -12.89
C ILE A 421 -17.93 2.64 -12.49
N ALA A 422 -17.66 2.26 -11.23
CA ALA A 422 -17.60 0.85 -10.81
C ALA A 422 -18.82 0.01 -11.27
N SER A 423 -20.03 0.55 -11.10
CA SER A 423 -21.27 -0.13 -11.52
C SER A 423 -21.46 -0.24 -13.03
N GLN A 424 -20.76 0.60 -13.81
CA GLN A 424 -20.84 0.64 -15.27
C GLN A 424 -19.89 -0.40 -15.89
N CYS A 425 -18.68 -0.55 -15.34
CA CYS A 425 -17.69 -1.53 -15.77
C CYS A 425 -17.77 -2.88 -15.01
N GLY A 426 -18.63 -3.00 -14.00
CA GLY A 426 -18.84 -4.26 -13.25
C GLY A 426 -17.82 -4.51 -12.13
N MET A 427 -17.03 -3.51 -11.78
CA MET A 427 -16.07 -3.52 -10.67
C MET A 427 -16.68 -3.05 -9.33
N ASP A 428 -17.99 -3.26 -9.14
CA ASP A 428 -18.75 -2.81 -7.98
C ASP A 428 -18.92 -3.89 -6.89
N ASP A 429 -17.89 -4.74 -6.67
CA ASP A 429 -17.95 -5.77 -5.62
C ASP A 429 -18.33 -5.15 -4.27
N GLY A 430 -19.45 -5.64 -3.73
CA GLY A 430 -20.00 -5.20 -2.44
C GLY A 430 -19.55 -6.06 -1.28
N GLY A 431 -18.44 -6.79 -1.42
CA GLY A 431 -17.91 -7.67 -0.41
C GLY A 431 -17.27 -6.93 0.76
N GLN A 432 -16.25 -7.55 1.33
CA GLN A 432 -15.47 -7.08 2.44
C GLN A 432 -14.03 -6.93 1.96
N GLY A 433 -13.80 -5.99 1.05
CA GLY A 433 -12.49 -5.80 0.41
C GLY A 433 -11.50 -5.14 1.36
N ARG A 434 -10.30 -5.72 1.49
CA ARG A 434 -9.21 -5.23 2.37
C ARG A 434 -8.04 -4.80 1.51
N GLY A 435 -7.38 -5.76 0.89
CA GLY A 435 -6.28 -5.52 -0.04
C GLY A 435 -6.72 -5.53 -1.49
N VAL A 436 -5.89 -4.93 -2.34
CA VAL A 436 -6.00 -5.01 -3.79
C VAL A 436 -4.59 -5.02 -4.38
N VAL A 437 -4.41 -5.77 -5.46
CA VAL A 437 -3.18 -5.77 -6.27
C VAL A 437 -3.56 -5.63 -7.73
N HIS A 438 -2.70 -5.01 -8.53
CA HIS A 438 -2.82 -4.95 -9.99
C HIS A 438 -1.54 -5.48 -10.63
N GLY A 439 -1.67 -5.88 -11.89
CA GLY A 439 -0.58 -6.27 -12.77
C GLY A 439 -1.07 -7.09 -13.97
N ASP A 440 -0.21 -7.28 -14.96
CA ASP A 440 -0.50 -8.04 -16.19
C ASP A 440 -0.36 -9.56 -15.95
N PHE A 441 -1.43 -10.23 -15.48
CA PHE A 441 -1.38 -11.65 -15.11
C PHE A 441 -1.55 -12.61 -16.28
N ASP A 442 -2.15 -12.20 -17.40
CA ASP A 442 -2.30 -13.08 -18.57
C ASP A 442 -1.37 -12.72 -19.75
N GLY A 443 -0.55 -11.69 -19.59
CA GLY A 443 0.58 -11.36 -20.44
C GLY A 443 0.18 -10.67 -21.74
N ASP A 444 -0.97 -10.00 -21.76
CA ASP A 444 -1.49 -9.33 -22.95
C ASP A 444 -1.20 -7.82 -23.00
N GLY A 445 -0.66 -7.28 -21.91
CA GLY A 445 -0.12 -5.92 -21.79
C GLY A 445 -1.03 -4.92 -21.10
N ASP A 446 -2.29 -5.27 -20.80
CA ASP A 446 -3.13 -4.48 -19.91
C ASP A 446 -3.03 -4.97 -18.46
N GLU A 447 -3.18 -4.05 -17.49
CA GLU A 447 -3.11 -4.42 -16.08
C GLU A 447 -4.49 -4.88 -15.57
N ASP A 448 -4.50 -6.02 -14.90
CA ASP A 448 -5.67 -6.58 -14.24
C ASP A 448 -5.77 -6.12 -12.78
N ILE A 449 -6.90 -6.41 -12.13
CA ILE A 449 -7.10 -6.17 -10.70
C ILE A 449 -7.49 -7.46 -9.97
N PHE A 450 -6.77 -7.78 -8.89
CA PHE A 450 -7.17 -8.80 -7.92
C PHE A 450 -7.58 -8.17 -6.59
N LEU A 451 -8.87 -8.21 -6.29
CA LEU A 451 -9.48 -7.73 -5.05
C LEU A 451 -9.50 -8.82 -3.99
N ILE A 452 -8.89 -8.52 -2.85
CA ILE A 452 -8.74 -9.44 -1.73
C ILE A 452 -9.81 -9.18 -0.67
N ASN A 453 -10.87 -9.98 -0.74
CA ASN A 453 -11.96 -9.99 0.22
C ASN A 453 -11.62 -10.75 1.52
N CYS A 454 -11.86 -10.12 2.68
CA CYS A 454 -11.70 -10.73 3.99
C CYS A 454 -12.96 -11.53 4.37
N ARG A 455 -12.78 -12.80 4.75
CA ARG A 455 -13.88 -13.72 5.19
C ARG A 455 -14.93 -13.98 4.10
N GLN A 456 -14.59 -13.69 2.86
CA GLN A 456 -15.42 -13.82 1.69
C GLN A 456 -14.54 -14.21 0.49
N LYS A 457 -15.17 -14.55 -0.63
CA LYS A 457 -14.50 -14.93 -1.86
C LYS A 457 -13.76 -13.74 -2.47
N HIS A 458 -12.48 -13.90 -2.80
CA HIS A 458 -11.70 -12.91 -3.56
C HIS A 458 -12.27 -12.74 -4.98
N VAL A 459 -11.91 -11.64 -5.65
CA VAL A 459 -12.41 -11.32 -7.00
C VAL A 459 -11.26 -10.96 -7.91
N TYR A 460 -11.18 -11.61 -9.07
CA TYR A 460 -10.25 -11.30 -10.14
C TYR A 460 -11.00 -10.64 -11.29
N TYR A 461 -10.63 -9.40 -11.55
CA TYR A 461 -11.07 -8.57 -12.66
C TYR A 461 -9.98 -8.57 -13.72
N ARG A 462 -10.28 -9.17 -14.86
CA ARG A 462 -9.39 -9.16 -16.00
C ARG A 462 -9.73 -7.98 -16.88
N ASN A 463 -8.73 -7.18 -17.23
CA ASN A 463 -8.90 -6.14 -18.21
C ASN A 463 -8.98 -6.80 -19.61
N GLU A 464 -9.77 -6.21 -20.48
CA GLU A 464 -10.10 -6.80 -21.79
C GLU A 464 -9.99 -5.72 -22.86
N LEU A 465 -8.97 -4.86 -22.74
CA LEU A 465 -8.76 -3.80 -23.70
C LEU A 465 -8.60 -4.40 -25.09
N ASP A 466 -9.25 -3.78 -26.07
CA ASP A 466 -9.17 -4.17 -27.46
C ASP A 466 -9.03 -2.94 -28.36
N GLY A 467 -8.59 -3.16 -29.60
CA GLY A 467 -8.54 -2.09 -30.59
C GLY A 467 -7.37 -1.12 -30.42
N ASP A 468 -7.68 0.18 -30.35
CA ASP A 468 -6.69 1.27 -30.43
C ASP A 468 -6.06 1.60 -29.05
N ASP A 469 -6.64 1.10 -27.96
CA ASP A 469 -6.24 1.39 -26.57
C ASP A 469 -5.35 0.29 -25.96
N ILE A 470 -4.81 -0.62 -26.78
CA ILE A 470 -3.99 -1.75 -26.30
C ILE A 470 -2.50 -1.42 -26.15
N ASN A 471 -2.07 -0.24 -26.59
CA ASN A 471 -0.64 0.07 -26.57
C ASN A 471 -0.22 0.44 -25.15
N SER A 472 0.67 -0.35 -24.57
CA SER A 472 1.29 -0.08 -23.28
C SER A 472 2.78 -0.36 -23.32
N ILE A 473 3.52 0.24 -22.39
CA ILE A 473 4.91 -0.11 -22.13
C ILE A 473 5.02 -0.52 -20.66
N THR A 474 5.59 -1.70 -20.42
CA THR A 474 5.93 -2.19 -19.08
C THR A 474 7.45 -2.32 -18.96
N LEU A 475 8.02 -1.80 -17.89
CA LEU A 475 9.44 -1.89 -17.59
C LEU A 475 9.69 -2.66 -16.30
N ASP A 476 10.44 -3.74 -16.40
CA ASP A 476 11.07 -4.43 -15.27
C ASP A 476 12.53 -3.95 -15.15
N PHE A 477 13.12 -3.99 -13.95
CA PHE A 477 14.48 -3.49 -13.74
C PHE A 477 15.41 -4.56 -13.16
N ASP A 478 16.59 -4.67 -13.76
CA ASP A 478 17.69 -5.49 -13.27
C ASP A 478 18.83 -4.59 -12.81
N THR A 479 18.95 -4.42 -11.50
CA THR A 479 19.98 -3.59 -10.84
C THR A 479 21.16 -4.40 -10.32
N SER A 480 21.18 -5.73 -10.53
CA SER A 480 22.16 -6.66 -9.95
C SER A 480 23.63 -6.37 -10.32
N ALA A 481 23.87 -5.55 -11.34
CA ALA A 481 25.19 -5.14 -11.79
C ALA A 481 25.73 -3.86 -11.12
N VAL A 482 24.96 -3.22 -10.23
CA VAL A 482 25.27 -1.92 -9.61
C VAL A 482 25.06 -2.01 -8.10
N ASP A 483 26.14 -2.05 -7.33
CA ASP A 483 26.14 -2.36 -5.88
C ASP A 483 25.35 -1.37 -5.00
N ASN A 484 25.07 -0.15 -5.46
CA ASN A 484 24.36 0.90 -4.69
C ASN A 484 22.97 1.22 -5.27
N LEU A 485 22.40 0.29 -6.01
CA LEU A 485 21.00 0.33 -6.41
C LEU A 485 20.29 -0.85 -5.76
N ALA A 486 19.21 -0.55 -5.05
CA ALA A 486 18.33 -1.58 -4.52
C ALA A 486 17.86 -2.56 -5.61
N PRO A 487 17.63 -3.83 -5.25
CA PRO A 487 17.22 -4.86 -6.20
C PRO A 487 15.88 -4.51 -6.83
N ASN A 488 15.61 -5.09 -8.01
CA ASN A 488 14.39 -4.89 -8.79
C ASN A 488 14.09 -3.42 -9.18
N GLY A 489 15.01 -2.48 -8.97
CA GLY A 489 14.83 -1.07 -9.36
C GLY A 489 14.04 -0.23 -8.35
N PHE A 490 13.91 -0.66 -7.10
CA PHE A 490 13.31 0.18 -6.05
C PHE A 490 13.91 1.59 -6.04
N GLY A 491 13.06 2.61 -5.95
CA GLY A 491 13.50 3.99 -5.97
C GLY A 491 13.66 4.61 -7.37
N THR A 492 13.36 3.86 -8.42
CA THR A 492 13.53 4.33 -9.80
C THR A 492 12.37 5.20 -10.24
N ARG A 493 12.67 6.40 -10.74
CA ARG A 493 11.70 7.32 -11.33
C ARG A 493 11.79 7.26 -12.84
N VAL A 494 10.65 7.17 -13.52
CA VAL A 494 10.59 7.03 -14.98
C VAL A 494 9.66 8.06 -15.58
N GLN A 495 10.15 8.78 -16.58
CA GLN A 495 9.35 9.67 -17.42
C GLN A 495 9.20 9.08 -18.82
N PHE A 496 7.97 9.03 -19.30
CA PHE A 496 7.61 8.63 -20.66
C PHE A 496 7.08 9.85 -21.40
N VAL A 497 7.59 10.11 -22.60
CA VAL A 497 7.16 11.20 -23.47
C VAL A 497 6.73 10.61 -24.81
N SER A 498 5.42 10.59 -25.03
CA SER A 498 4.81 10.20 -26.31
C SER A 498 4.37 11.44 -27.09
N ASP A 499 3.74 11.26 -28.25
CA ASP A 499 3.18 12.36 -29.04
C ASP A 499 2.05 13.09 -28.28
N SER A 500 1.27 12.35 -27.47
CA SER A 500 0.07 12.83 -26.81
C SER A 500 0.28 13.18 -25.33
N HIS A 501 1.17 12.49 -24.61
CA HIS A 501 1.30 12.60 -23.15
C HIS A 501 2.75 12.70 -22.66
N THR A 502 2.91 13.25 -21.46
CA THR A 502 4.12 13.09 -20.65
C THR A 502 3.69 12.49 -19.33
N GLN A 503 4.09 11.24 -19.11
CA GLN A 503 3.66 10.47 -17.95
C GLN A 503 4.85 10.26 -17.02
N LEU A 504 4.59 10.35 -15.72
CA LEU A 504 5.56 10.07 -14.69
C LEU A 504 5.13 8.84 -13.89
N ARG A 505 6.09 7.94 -13.64
CA ARG A 505 5.95 6.75 -12.82
C ARG A 505 7.13 6.61 -11.87
N TYR A 506 6.93 5.83 -10.82
CA TYR A 506 7.94 5.53 -9.81
C TYR A 506 7.78 4.08 -9.39
N LEU A 507 8.90 3.37 -9.24
CA LEU A 507 8.90 2.01 -8.75
C LEU A 507 9.13 2.01 -7.23
N ASP A 508 8.07 1.70 -6.49
CA ASP A 508 8.12 1.37 -5.07
C ASP A 508 7.76 -0.10 -4.84
N GLY A 509 8.22 -0.69 -3.73
CA GLY A 509 7.63 -1.93 -3.19
C GLY A 509 6.64 -1.64 -2.07
N GLY A 510 6.01 -0.48 -2.14
CA GLY A 510 5.13 0.02 -1.11
C GLY A 510 3.81 -0.74 -1.08
N SER A 511 3.36 -1.05 0.14
CA SER A 511 2.03 -1.63 0.32
C SER A 511 0.94 -0.55 0.31
N ASN A 512 -0.19 -0.86 -0.32
CA ASN A 512 -1.46 -0.22 0.03
C ASN A 512 -1.98 -0.82 1.35
N TYR A 513 -3.29 -1.03 1.50
CA TYR A 513 -3.80 -1.73 2.67
C TYR A 513 -3.51 -3.23 2.58
N LEU A 514 -2.47 -3.69 3.28
CA LEU A 514 -2.04 -5.09 3.45
C LEU A 514 -1.48 -5.78 2.19
N SER A 515 -1.39 -5.06 1.07
CA SER A 515 -1.13 -5.64 -0.24
C SER A 515 -0.17 -4.82 -1.07
N GLN A 516 0.57 -5.53 -1.94
CA GLN A 516 1.57 -4.95 -2.85
C GLN A 516 1.37 -5.50 -4.27
N SER A 517 1.42 -4.61 -5.25
CA SER A 517 1.28 -4.90 -6.68
C SER A 517 2.57 -5.47 -7.27
N GLU A 518 2.58 -5.70 -8.59
CA GLU A 518 3.81 -6.11 -9.28
C GLU A 518 4.96 -5.08 -9.16
N LEU A 519 6.20 -5.57 -9.27
CA LEU A 519 7.42 -4.75 -9.22
C LEU A 519 7.85 -4.31 -10.61
N SER A 520 6.95 -3.62 -11.32
CA SER A 520 7.22 -3.07 -12.65
C SER A 520 6.63 -1.66 -12.79
N VAL A 521 7.03 -0.96 -13.84
CA VAL A 521 6.48 0.34 -14.20
C VAL A 521 5.68 0.20 -15.49
N HIS A 522 4.39 0.52 -15.43
CA HIS A 522 3.46 0.45 -16.56
C HIS A 522 2.94 1.85 -16.96
N VAL A 523 2.79 2.06 -18.27
CA VAL A 523 2.05 3.19 -18.86
C VAL A 523 1.20 2.71 -20.04
N GLY A 524 -0.03 3.22 -20.14
CA GLY A 524 -0.81 3.19 -21.38
C GLY A 524 -0.37 4.30 -22.33
N LEU A 525 -0.37 4.03 -23.62
CA LEU A 525 -0.03 4.99 -24.68
C LEU A 525 -1.23 5.36 -25.56
N GLY A 526 -2.39 4.76 -25.32
CA GLY A 526 -3.56 4.84 -26.18
C GLY A 526 -3.18 4.54 -27.63
N SER A 527 -3.42 5.49 -28.53
CA SER A 527 -3.10 5.33 -29.95
C SER A 527 -1.64 5.66 -30.35
N ASP A 528 -0.81 6.15 -29.43
CA ASP A 528 0.58 6.53 -29.74
C ASP A 528 1.43 5.29 -30.03
N ALA A 529 2.30 5.39 -31.04
CA ALA A 529 3.09 4.25 -31.51
C ALA A 529 4.35 4.00 -30.68
N ASP A 530 4.83 5.00 -29.94
CA ASP A 530 6.03 4.93 -29.11
C ASP A 530 6.11 6.04 -28.06
N ALA A 531 7.09 5.90 -27.17
CA ALA A 531 7.51 6.94 -26.25
C ALA A 531 9.05 7.01 -26.14
N ASP A 532 9.57 8.21 -25.93
CA ASP A 532 10.91 8.43 -25.39
C ASP A 532 10.86 8.22 -23.87
N ILE A 533 11.84 7.50 -23.32
CA ILE A 533 11.87 7.11 -21.89
C ILE A 533 13.12 7.66 -21.24
N THR A 534 12.94 8.37 -20.12
CA THR A 534 14.03 8.79 -19.23
C THR A 534 13.88 8.06 -17.89
N ILE A 535 14.87 7.24 -17.55
CA ILE A 535 14.95 6.50 -16.29
C ILE A 535 15.98 7.22 -15.41
N SER A 536 15.53 7.72 -14.27
CA SER A 536 16.36 8.31 -13.22
C SER A 536 16.50 7.30 -12.09
N TRP A 537 17.69 6.71 -11.99
CA TRP A 537 18.00 5.70 -10.98
C TRP A 537 18.23 6.36 -9.60
N ALA A 538 18.02 5.60 -8.52
CA ALA A 538 18.14 6.10 -7.15
C ALA A 538 19.57 6.63 -6.84
N ASN A 539 20.59 6.00 -7.42
CA ASN A 539 21.99 6.44 -7.31
C ASN A 539 22.30 7.75 -8.07
N GLY A 540 21.36 8.29 -8.85
CA GLY A 540 21.52 9.52 -9.63
C GLY A 540 21.90 9.31 -11.10
N ASP A 541 22.20 8.08 -11.52
CA ASP A 541 22.44 7.77 -12.93
C ASP A 541 21.16 7.98 -13.75
N VAL A 542 21.34 8.28 -15.05
CA VAL A 542 20.23 8.46 -15.99
C VAL A 542 20.39 7.59 -17.23
N THR A 543 19.35 6.85 -17.58
CA THR A 543 19.25 6.10 -18.83
C THR A 543 18.18 6.69 -19.73
N ASN A 544 18.53 6.94 -21.00
CA ASN A 544 17.62 7.48 -22.00
C ASN A 544 17.39 6.45 -23.11
N LEU A 545 16.13 6.15 -23.40
CA LEU A 545 15.69 5.31 -24.51
C LEU A 545 14.83 6.16 -25.44
N VAL A 546 14.94 5.94 -26.75
CA VAL A 546 14.28 6.77 -27.76
C VAL A 546 13.36 5.90 -28.61
N SER A 547 12.13 6.35 -28.86
CA SER A 547 11.15 5.70 -29.73
C SER A 547 10.92 4.23 -29.35
N VAL A 548 10.72 3.99 -28.04
CA VAL A 548 10.40 2.67 -27.50
C VAL A 548 8.97 2.33 -27.86
N GLN A 549 8.79 1.20 -28.54
CA GLN A 549 7.48 0.71 -28.99
C GLN A 549 6.76 -0.04 -27.86
N PRO A 550 5.43 -0.21 -27.93
CA PRO A 550 4.67 -1.01 -26.98
C PRO A 550 5.24 -2.40 -26.71
N GLY A 551 5.19 -2.83 -25.45
CA GLY A 551 5.67 -4.13 -24.98
C GLY A 551 6.28 -4.09 -23.57
N ARG A 552 6.64 -5.27 -23.06
CA ARG A 552 7.34 -5.45 -21.77
C ARG A 552 8.84 -5.61 -21.97
N TYR A 553 9.64 -4.88 -21.20
CA TYR A 553 11.10 -4.85 -21.32
C TYR A 553 11.78 -4.94 -19.96
N THR A 554 12.82 -5.78 -19.85
CA THR A 554 13.75 -5.74 -18.72
C THR A 554 14.89 -4.76 -19.03
N ILE A 555 15.05 -3.74 -18.20
CA ILE A 555 16.11 -2.74 -18.29
C ILE A 555 17.21 -3.06 -17.28
N THR A 556 18.38 -3.44 -17.77
CA THR A 556 19.56 -3.65 -16.92
C THR A 556 20.27 -2.32 -16.64
N ALA A 557 20.41 -1.98 -15.36
CA ALA A 557 21.25 -0.87 -14.92
C ALA A 557 22.71 -1.15 -15.26
N LEU A 558 23.42 -0.17 -15.81
CA LEU A 558 24.81 -0.31 -16.17
C LEU A 558 25.64 0.64 -15.31
N SER A 559 26.62 0.09 -14.58
CA SER A 559 27.65 0.93 -13.97
C SER A 559 28.41 1.65 -15.07
N CYS A 560 28.45 2.99 -15.01
CA CYS A 560 29.23 3.78 -15.95
C CYS A 560 30.72 3.68 -15.56
N PRO A 561 31.57 2.92 -16.27
CA PRO A 561 32.96 2.70 -15.83
C PRO A 561 33.84 3.95 -15.99
N ALA A 562 33.26 5.04 -16.48
CA ALA A 562 33.93 6.29 -16.82
C ALA A 562 33.43 7.50 -15.99
N ASP A 563 32.42 7.32 -15.14
CA ASP A 563 32.12 8.26 -14.07
C ASP A 563 33.02 7.91 -12.87
N LEU A 564 34.20 8.51 -12.85
CA LEU A 564 35.17 8.26 -11.79
C LEU A 564 34.83 9.02 -10.52
N THR A 565 33.97 10.03 -10.62
CA THR A 565 33.58 10.86 -9.48
C THR A 565 32.33 10.35 -8.76
N GLY A 566 31.56 9.47 -9.38
CA GLY A 566 30.31 8.93 -8.85
C GLY A 566 29.21 9.98 -8.76
N ASP A 567 29.24 11.01 -9.62
CA ASP A 567 28.26 12.11 -9.64
C ASP A 567 27.14 11.92 -10.68
N GLY A 568 27.12 10.76 -11.36
CA GLY A 568 26.16 10.37 -12.39
C GLY A 568 26.35 11.09 -13.73
N SER A 569 27.35 11.97 -13.85
CA SER A 569 27.54 12.84 -15.01
C SER A 569 28.94 12.74 -15.59
N LEU A 570 29.07 12.15 -16.79
CA LEU A 570 30.34 12.16 -17.54
C LEU A 570 30.79 13.60 -17.88
N ASN A 571 31.72 14.13 -17.08
CA ASN A 571 32.13 15.51 -17.15
C ASN A 571 33.65 15.67 -16.99
N PHE A 572 34.11 16.93 -16.89
CA PHE A 572 35.55 17.22 -16.81
C PHE A 572 36.19 16.67 -15.53
N PHE A 573 35.42 16.56 -14.44
CA PHE A 573 35.90 16.07 -13.15
C PHE A 573 36.30 14.60 -13.22
N ASP A 574 35.60 13.77 -14.00
CA ASP A 574 35.96 12.35 -14.23
C ASP A 574 37.29 12.17 -14.96
N ILE A 575 37.64 13.12 -15.83
CA ILE A 575 38.91 13.07 -16.56
C ILE A 575 40.07 13.51 -15.65
N SER A 576 39.79 14.23 -14.57
CA SER A 576 40.81 14.86 -13.71
C SER A 576 41.38 13.93 -12.63
N GLU A 577 40.80 12.75 -12.41
CA GLU A 577 41.31 11.71 -11.50
C GLU A 577 42.38 10.78 -12.11
N PHE A 578 42.77 11.00 -13.38
CA PHE A 578 43.85 10.27 -14.06
C PHE A 578 45.27 10.81 -13.83
#